data_AF-A0A6H0WQ10-F1
#
_entry.id   AF-A0A6H0WQ10-F1
#
_cell.length_a   1.000
_cell.length_b   1.000
_cell.length_c   1.000
_cell.angle_alpha   90.00
_cell.angle_beta   90.00
_cell.angle_gamma   90.00
#
_symmetry.space_group_name_H-M   'P 1'
#
loop_
_entity.id
_entity.type
_entity.pdbx_description
1 polymer ?
#
loop_
_entity_poly.entity_id
_entity_poly.type
_entity_poly.pdbx_seq_one_letter_code
_entity_poly.pdbx_strand_id
1 'polypeptide(L)'
;MLVNSKEIVMKELLDRYMDQLHMTCTCEVCKNDVLALSLNKVRPSYVTDLKKVAYTKAEMVDKQKNTAMLVILAESAAVVSENPSDLCHTKQEGAFIN
;
A
#
# COMPACT_ATOMS: atom_id res chain seq x y z
N MET A 1 -5.26 -19.44 10.61
CA MET A 1 -4.58 -18.15 10.34
C MET A 1 -5.65 -17.12 9.99
N LEU A 2 -5.76 -16.04 10.76
CA LEU A 2 -6.70 -14.94 10.47
C LEU A 2 -5.94 -13.82 9.73
N VAL A 3 -6.44 -13.37 8.58
CA VAL A 3 -5.79 -12.31 7.79
C VAL A 3 -6.81 -11.47 7.03
N ASN A 4 -6.53 -10.18 6.84
CA ASN A 4 -7.29 -9.32 5.93
C ASN A 4 -6.83 -9.58 4.48
N SER A 5 -7.70 -10.13 3.63
CA SER A 5 -7.34 -10.41 2.25
C SER A 5 -7.03 -9.13 1.45
N LYS A 6 -7.57 -7.97 1.85
CA LYS A 6 -7.23 -6.66 1.23
C LYS A 6 -5.79 -6.26 1.49
N GLU A 7 -5.23 -6.62 2.64
CA GLU A 7 -3.83 -6.34 2.95
C GLU A 7 -2.89 -7.08 1.99
N ILE A 8 -3.17 -8.35 1.72
CA ILE A 8 -2.39 -9.16 0.78
C ILE A 8 -2.45 -8.55 -0.62
N VAL A 9 -3.65 -8.16 -1.09
CA VAL A 9 -3.76 -7.63 -2.45
C VAL A 9 -3.16 -6.23 -2.57
N MET A 10 -3.35 -5.35 -1.58
CA MET A 10 -2.74 -4.02 -1.59
C MET A 10 -1.21 -4.09 -1.60
N LYS A 11 -0.62 -5.01 -0.84
CA LYS A 11 0.84 -5.28 -0.86
C LYS A 11 1.30 -5.68 -2.27
N GLU A 12 0.62 -6.66 -2.89
CA GLU A 12 0.96 -7.11 -4.24
C GLU A 12 0.80 -6.03 -5.32
N LEU A 13 -0.22 -5.16 -5.19
CA LEU A 13 -0.42 -4.05 -6.11
C LEU A 13 0.64 -2.96 -5.90
N LEU A 14 0.96 -2.62 -4.65
CA LEU A 14 2.01 -1.66 -4.34
C LEU A 14 3.34 -2.12 -4.93
N ASP A 15 3.75 -3.36 -4.67
CA ASP A 15 5.02 -3.91 -5.18
C ASP A 15 5.05 -3.95 -6.72
N ARG A 16 3.91 -4.28 -7.36
CA ARG A 16 3.83 -4.37 -8.82
C ARG A 16 3.88 -3.01 -9.52
N TYR A 17 3.26 -1.99 -8.93
CA TYR A 17 3.06 -0.69 -9.57
C TYR A 17 3.87 0.44 -8.92
N MET A 18 4.80 0.12 -8.01
CA MET A 18 5.61 1.09 -7.27
C MET A 18 6.23 2.17 -8.17
N ASP A 19 6.80 1.76 -9.31
CA ASP A 19 7.44 2.66 -10.29
C ASP A 19 6.46 3.66 -10.94
N GLN A 20 5.16 3.37 -10.91
CA GLN A 20 4.10 4.22 -11.48
C GLN A 20 3.45 5.13 -10.44
N LEU A 21 3.71 4.90 -9.14
CA LEU A 21 3.15 5.69 -8.04
C LEU A 21 3.96 6.95 -7.71
N HIS A 22 5.12 7.13 -8.36
CA HIS A 22 5.98 8.32 -8.23
C HIS A 22 6.33 8.66 -6.78
N MET A 23 6.57 7.64 -5.95
CA MET A 23 6.96 7.84 -4.55
C MET A 23 8.35 8.49 -4.45
N THR A 24 8.48 9.52 -3.62
CA THR A 24 9.78 10.19 -3.37
C THR A 24 10.75 9.32 -2.57
N CYS A 25 10.23 8.33 -1.85
CA CYS A 25 10.97 7.36 -1.07
C CYS A 25 10.27 6.00 -1.11
N THR A 26 11.03 4.91 -1.27
CA THR A 26 10.53 3.52 -1.32
C THR A 26 11.06 2.65 -0.18
N CYS A 27 11.49 3.26 0.93
CA CYS A 27 11.87 2.49 2.12
C CYS A 27 10.67 1.77 2.75
N GLU A 28 10.96 0.78 3.59
CA GLU A 28 9.93 -0.06 4.20
C GLU A 28 8.96 0.75 5.08
N VAL A 29 9.41 1.84 5.70
CA VAL A 29 8.56 2.75 6.47
C VAL A 29 7.54 3.42 5.55
N CYS A 30 8.00 4.06 4.46
CA CYS A 30 7.10 4.73 3.52
C CYS A 30 6.13 3.77 2.83
N LYS A 31 6.57 2.54 2.50
CA LYS A 31 5.67 1.50 1.97
C LYS A 31 4.57 1.15 2.97
N ASN A 32 4.92 0.95 4.24
CA ASN A 32 3.95 0.67 5.28
C ASN A 32 3.01 1.84 5.55
N ASP A 33 3.50 3.08 5.51
CA ASP A 33 2.66 4.28 5.65
C ASP A 33 1.63 4.38 4.51
N VAL A 34 2.05 4.10 3.26
CA VAL A 34 1.13 4.05 2.10
C VAL A 34 0.08 2.95 2.26
N LEU A 35 0.48 1.75 2.68
CA LEU A 35 -0.44 0.64 2.92
C LEU A 35 -1.42 0.96 4.05
N ALA A 36 -0.96 1.59 5.14
CA ALA A 36 -1.81 1.96 6.27
C ALA A 36 -2.90 2.96 5.84
N LEU A 37 -2.52 4.04 5.14
CA LEU A 37 -3.48 5.01 4.61
C LEU A 37 -4.46 4.37 3.61
N SER A 38 -3.96 3.48 2.75
CA SER A 38 -4.77 2.80 1.74
C SER A 38 -5.77 1.83 2.37
N LEU A 39 -5.34 1.04 3.37
CA LEU A 39 -6.18 0.04 4.04
C LEU A 39 -7.28 0.67 4.89
N ASN A 40 -7.03 1.87 5.44
CA ASN A 40 -8.04 2.63 6.16
C ASN A 40 -9.17 3.17 5.26
N LYS A 41 -8.95 3.23 3.94
CA LYS A 41 -9.94 3.69 2.95
C LYS A 41 -10.77 2.56 2.34
N VAL A 42 -10.45 1.29 2.62
CA VAL A 42 -11.17 0.14 2.05
C VAL A 42 -11.86 -0.69 3.13
N ARG A 43 -13.01 -1.28 2.77
CA ARG A 43 -13.70 -2.21 3.67
C ARG A 43 -12.83 -3.44 3.91
N PRO A 44 -12.51 -3.79 5.17
CA PRO A 44 -11.70 -4.97 5.46
C PRO A 44 -12.45 -6.25 5.09
N SER A 45 -11.70 -7.27 4.67
CA SER A 45 -12.23 -8.59 4.35
C SER A 45 -11.38 -9.67 5.01
N TYR A 46 -11.75 -10.04 6.23
CA TYR A 46 -11.00 -11.04 7.00
C TYR A 46 -11.38 -12.46 6.59
N VAL A 47 -10.36 -13.30 6.42
CA VAL A 47 -10.50 -14.71 6.08
C VAL A 47 -9.68 -15.57 7.04
N THR A 48 -10.16 -16.78 7.28
CA THR A 48 -9.50 -17.79 8.13
C THR A 48 -8.77 -18.89 7.33
N ASP A 49 -8.89 -18.85 6.00
CA ASP A 49 -8.32 -19.80 5.05
C ASP A 49 -7.66 -19.02 3.90
N LEU A 50 -6.37 -19.27 3.65
CA LEU A 50 -5.61 -18.64 2.58
C LEU A 50 -6.20 -18.92 1.18
N LYS A 51 -6.88 -20.05 0.98
CA LYS A 51 -7.60 -20.32 -0.28
C LYS A 51 -8.67 -19.25 -0.56
N LYS A 52 -9.25 -18.64 0.48
CA LYS A 52 -10.24 -17.57 0.32
C LYS A 52 -9.63 -16.24 -0.13
N VAL A 53 -8.32 -16.05 0.05
CA VAL A 53 -7.59 -14.93 -0.53
C VAL A 53 -7.60 -15.03 -2.06
N ALA A 54 -7.49 -16.23 -2.62
CA ALA A 54 -7.53 -16.44 -4.07
C ALA A 54 -8.87 -16.00 -4.69
N TYR A 55 -10.00 -16.22 -4.01
CA TYR A 55 -11.30 -15.69 -4.45
C TYR A 55 -11.32 -14.15 -4.42
N THR A 56 -10.78 -13.53 -3.37
CA THR A 56 -10.66 -12.06 -3.31
C THR A 56 -9.78 -11.53 -4.46
N LYS A 57 -8.69 -12.21 -4.78
CA LYS A 57 -7.82 -11.87 -5.93
C LYS A 57 -8.54 -12.03 -7.26
N ALA A 58 -9.31 -13.11 -7.44
CA ALA A 58 -10.08 -13.35 -8.66
C ALA A 58 -11.14 -12.27 -8.88
N GLU A 59 -11.80 -11.79 -7.82
CA GLU A 59 -12.71 -10.64 -7.91
C GLU A 59 -11.99 -9.36 -8.36
N MET A 60 -10.69 -9.24 -8.11
CA MET A 60 -9.89 -8.09 -8.52
C MET A 60 -9.31 -8.22 -9.93
N VAL A 61 -9.51 -9.35 -10.61
CA VAL A 61 -9.27 -9.46 -12.06
C VAL A 61 -10.27 -8.58 -12.83
N ASP A 62 -11.41 -8.26 -12.22
CA ASP A 62 -12.26 -7.17 -12.68
C ASP A 62 -11.44 -5.86 -12.68
N LYS A 63 -11.13 -5.38 -13.89
CA LYS A 63 -10.29 -4.21 -14.13
C LYS A 63 -10.78 -2.98 -13.36
N GLN A 64 -12.09 -2.85 -13.14
CA GLN A 64 -12.65 -1.70 -12.44
C GLN A 64 -12.26 -1.67 -10.96
N LYS A 65 -12.31 -2.82 -10.28
CA LYS A 65 -11.94 -2.93 -8.86
C LYS A 65 -10.44 -2.78 -8.65
N ASN A 66 -9.63 -3.25 -9.60
CA ASN A 66 -8.18 -3.07 -9.56
C ASN A 66 -7.80 -1.59 -9.71
N THR A 67 -8.38 -0.89 -10.70
CA THR A 67 -8.14 0.54 -10.91
C THR A 67 -8.49 1.37 -9.68
N ALA A 68 -9.62 1.08 -9.01
CA ALA A 68 -10.01 1.80 -7.81
C ALA A 68 -8.97 1.67 -6.67
N MET A 69 -8.40 0.48 -6.47
CA MET A 69 -7.36 0.28 -5.44
C MET A 69 -6.03 0.94 -5.82
N LEU A 70 -5.69 0.96 -7.11
CA LEU A 70 -4.51 1.70 -7.59
C LEU A 70 -4.65 3.20 -7.39
N VAL A 71 -5.85 3.78 -7.60
CA VAL A 71 -6.11 5.20 -7.29
C VAL A 71 -5.91 5.48 -5.80
N ILE A 72 -6.43 4.61 -4.92
CA ILE A 72 -6.25 4.73 -3.46
C ILE A 72 -4.76 4.67 -3.08
N LEU A 73 -3.99 3.76 -3.70
CA LEU A 73 -2.55 3.65 -3.50
C LEU A 73 -1.83 4.92 -3.98
N ALA A 74 -2.19 5.45 -5.14
CA ALA A 74 -1.59 6.67 -5.70
C ALA A 74 -1.86 7.91 -4.81
N GLU A 75 -3.09 8.07 -4.33
CA GLU A 75 -3.42 9.14 -3.37
C GLU A 75 -2.61 9.02 -2.08
N SER A 76 -2.49 7.80 -1.55
CA SER A 76 -1.76 7.55 -0.31
C SER A 76 -0.25 7.74 -0.50
N ALA A 77 0.29 7.34 -1.65
CA ALA A 77 1.66 7.57 -2.06
C ALA A 77 1.99 9.07 -2.16
N ALA A 78 1.08 9.87 -2.72
CA ALA A 78 1.25 11.33 -2.77
C ALA A 78 1.35 11.94 -1.37
N VAL A 79 0.43 11.57 -0.46
CA VAL A 79 0.43 12.05 0.94
C VAL A 79 1.74 11.71 1.66
N VAL A 80 2.20 10.45 1.55
CA VAL A 80 3.45 10.01 2.19
C VAL A 80 4.68 10.67 1.55
N SER A 81 4.64 10.92 0.24
CA SER A 81 5.74 11.56 -0.47
C SER A 81 5.89 13.04 -0.15
N GLU A 82 4.78 13.73 0.09
CA GLU A 82 4.73 15.13 0.52
C GLU A 82 5.12 15.29 1.99
N ASN A 83 4.67 14.37 2.86
CA ASN A 83 4.93 14.40 4.29
C ASN A 83 5.41 13.03 4.80
N PRO A 84 6.66 12.63 4.52
CA PRO A 84 7.18 11.36 5.00
C PRO A 84 7.29 11.36 6.52
N SER A 85 7.10 10.20 7.17
CA SER A 85 7.25 10.07 8.62
C SER A 85 8.71 10.28 9.06
N ASP A 86 8.94 10.60 10.34
CA ASP A 86 10.29 10.86 10.86
C ASP A 86 11.19 9.61 10.84
N LEU A 87 10.59 8.44 10.74
CA LEU A 87 11.28 7.17 10.59
C LEU A 87 11.72 6.89 9.13
N CYS A 88 11.37 7.76 8.18
CA CYS A 88 11.83 7.69 6.80
C CYS A 88 13.34 7.93 6.71
N HIS A 89 14.06 7.03 6.04
CA HIS A 89 15.52 7.12 5.91
C HIS A 89 16.01 8.42 5.24
N THR A 90 15.30 8.97 4.25
CA THR A 90 15.72 10.22 3.59
C THR A 90 15.62 11.45 4.50
N LYS A 91 14.69 11.43 5.47
CA LYS A 91 14.63 12.45 6.53
C LYS A 91 15.72 12.26 7.57
N GLN A 92 16.06 11.02 7.91
CA GLN A 92 17.13 10.71 8.85
C GLN A 92 18.49 11.15 8.32
N GLU A 93 18.79 10.92 7.03
CA GLU A 93 20.05 11.36 6.40
C GLU A 93 20.20 12.89 6.39
N GLY A 94 19.12 13.64 6.18
CA GLY A 94 19.13 15.11 6.23
C GLY A 94 19.30 15.71 7.64
N ALA A 95 19.05 14.93 8.70
CA ALA A 95 19.16 15.39 10.09
C ALA A 95 20.59 15.33 10.64
N PHE A 96 21.51 14.59 10.01
CA PHE A 96 22.92 14.49 10.44
C PHE A 96 23.84 15.55 9.79
N ILE A 97 23.31 16.42 8.93
CA ILE A 97 24.08 17.43 8.18
C ILE A 97 23.80 18.87 8.67
N ASN A 98 22.97 19.05 9.72
CA ASN A 98 22.70 20.33 10.36
C ASN A 98 23.12 20.32 11.83
#